data_AF-A0A9P6AD86-F1
#
_entry.id   AF-A0A9P6AD86-F1
#
_cell.length_a   1.000
_cell.length_b   1.000
_cell.length_c   1.000
_cell.angle_alpha   90.00
_cell.angle_beta   90.00
_cell.angle_gamma   90.00
#
_symmetry.space_group_name_H-M   'P 1'
#
loop_
_entity.id
_entity.type
_entity.pdbx_description
1 polymer ?
#
loop_
_entity_poly.entity_id
_entity_poly.type
_entity_poly.pdbx_seq_one_letter_code
_entity_poly.pdbx_strand_id
1 'polypeptide(L)'
;GKNVIHEAATGSGKTITMGILMLLHPDTIFITVSPLNELQWGQVLDLEEIGIKSLTMNGSMSSSSSIWKVKEGTYQNFIVQPKIFWEQGVQNHFRTLLHNPEFQKCIGFLLVDEAHNIDHWGHSHDGSPAFRPAWAHLGEAHSTFLGPH
;
A
#
# COMPACT_ATOMS: atom_id res chain seq x y z
N GLY A 1 0.10 13.75 9.84
CA GLY A 1 0.03 12.84 11.02
C GLY A 1 1.41 12.73 11.67
N LYS A 2 1.58 11.86 12.68
CA LYS A 2 2.91 11.45 13.19
C LYS A 2 3.28 10.09 12.58
N ASN A 3 4.57 9.86 12.35
CA ASN A 3 5.08 8.55 11.94
C ASN A 3 5.14 7.61 13.15
N VAL A 4 4.65 6.37 13.00
CA VAL A 4 4.53 5.39 14.09
C VAL A 4 4.99 4.02 13.59
N ILE A 5 5.70 3.28 14.46
CA ILE A 5 6.03 1.87 14.27
C ILE A 5 5.19 1.08 15.27
N HIS A 6 4.46 0.07 14.78
CA HIS A 6 3.68 -0.84 15.61
C HIS A 6 4.25 -2.26 15.47
N GLU A 7 4.97 -2.71 16.50
CA GLU A 7 5.50 -4.06 16.59
C GLU A 7 4.57 -4.93 17.42
N ALA A 8 4.02 -5.99 16.81
CA ALA A 8 3.14 -6.93 17.48
C ALA A 8 3.25 -8.32 16.84
N ALA A 9 2.97 -9.36 17.62
CA ALA A 9 3.01 -10.75 17.15
C ALA A 9 2.04 -11.02 15.98
N THR A 10 2.29 -12.05 15.19
CA THR A 10 1.35 -12.51 14.16
C THR A 10 0.04 -12.94 14.82
N GLY A 11 -1.10 -12.60 14.20
CA GLY A 11 -2.43 -12.89 14.75
C GLY A 11 -2.90 -11.91 15.83
N SER A 12 -2.12 -10.88 16.20
CA SER A 12 -2.51 -9.89 17.21
C SER A 12 -3.55 -8.87 16.75
N GLY A 13 -4.06 -8.97 15.52
CA GLY A 13 -5.06 -8.03 14.97
C GLY A 13 -4.47 -6.73 14.38
N LYS A 14 -3.26 -6.75 13.82
CA LYS A 14 -2.66 -5.57 13.16
C LYS A 14 -3.54 -5.00 12.04
N THR A 15 -4.16 -5.87 11.23
CA THR A 15 -5.11 -5.47 10.17
C THR A 15 -6.29 -4.68 10.72
N ILE A 16 -6.86 -5.11 11.85
CA ILE A 16 -7.97 -4.41 12.52
C ILE A 16 -7.52 -3.02 12.99
N THR A 17 -6.29 -2.89 13.50
CA THR A 17 -5.74 -1.59 13.90
C THR A 17 -5.65 -0.63 12.71
N MET A 18 -5.23 -1.13 11.53
CA MET A 18 -5.25 -0.36 10.28
C MET A 18 -6.68 0.01 9.87
N GLY A 19 -7.63 -0.91 10.00
CA GLY A 19 -9.04 -0.67 9.71
C GLY A 19 -9.67 0.40 10.60
N ILE A 20 -9.38 0.41 11.91
CA ILE A 20 -9.85 1.46 12.82
C ILE A 20 -9.35 2.84 12.37
N LEU A 21 -8.08 2.94 11.96
CA LEU A 21 -7.53 4.20 11.43
C LEU A 21 -8.30 4.65 10.18
N MET A 22 -8.66 3.74 9.28
CA MET A 22 -9.45 4.04 8.09
C MET A 22 -10.86 4.53 8.44
N LEU A 23 -11.53 3.90 9.41
CA LEU A 23 -12.86 4.32 9.87
C LEU A 23 -12.86 5.73 10.50
N LEU A 24 -11.75 6.12 11.14
CA LEU A 24 -11.57 7.46 11.71
C LEU A 24 -11.31 8.54 10.63
N HIS A 25 -10.97 8.14 9.41
CA HIS A 25 -10.63 9.02 8.30
C HIS A 25 -11.37 8.62 7.01
N PRO A 26 -12.72 8.69 6.99
CA PRO A 26 -13.56 8.15 5.91
C PRO A 26 -13.29 8.80 4.53
N ASP A 27 -12.93 10.09 4.51
CA ASP A 27 -12.67 10.85 3.28
C ASP A 27 -11.20 10.78 2.83
N THR A 28 -10.40 9.91 3.46
CA THR A 28 -8.97 9.76 3.19
C THR A 28 -8.67 8.46 2.45
N ILE A 29 -7.79 8.54 1.46
CA ILE A 29 -7.22 7.40 0.77
C ILE A 29 -6.00 6.87 1.51
N PHE A 30 -5.97 5.56 1.67
CA PHE A 30 -4.88 4.79 2.28
C PHE A 30 -4.14 4.00 1.21
N ILE A 31 -2.81 3.98 1.31
CA ILE A 31 -1.97 3.06 0.55
C ILE A 31 -1.36 2.08 1.54
N THR A 32 -1.76 0.81 1.44
CA THR A 32 -1.20 -0.28 2.25
C THR A 32 -0.17 -1.05 1.43
N VAL A 33 1.06 -1.13 1.91
CA VAL A 33 2.14 -1.93 1.31
C VAL A 33 2.18 -3.27 2.01
N SER A 34 2.05 -4.37 1.25
CA SER A 34 2.03 -5.73 1.79
C SER A 34 2.82 -6.70 0.89
N PRO A 35 3.59 -7.65 1.48
CA PRO A 35 4.59 -8.41 0.74
C PRO A 35 4.05 -9.50 -0.18
N LEU A 36 2.97 -10.20 0.19
CA LEU A 36 2.54 -11.41 -0.51
C LEU A 36 1.10 -11.26 -0.99
N ASN A 37 0.81 -11.83 -2.17
CA ASN A 37 -0.54 -11.77 -2.73
C ASN A 37 -1.56 -12.42 -1.79
N GLU A 38 -1.23 -13.55 -1.16
CA GLU A 38 -2.14 -14.21 -0.21
C GLU A 38 -2.47 -13.30 0.99
N LEU A 39 -1.49 -12.56 1.51
CA LEU A 39 -1.70 -11.63 2.62
C LEU A 39 -2.60 -10.46 2.21
N GLN A 40 -2.39 -9.91 1.02
CA GLN A 40 -3.22 -8.82 0.48
C GLN A 40 -4.69 -9.24 0.34
N TRP A 41 -4.95 -10.46 -0.14
CA TRP A 41 -6.31 -10.97 -0.26
C TRP A 41 -6.97 -11.13 1.11
N GLY A 42 -6.25 -11.66 2.11
CA GLY A 42 -6.75 -11.72 3.48
C GLY A 42 -7.08 -10.32 4.02
N GLN A 43 -6.21 -9.34 3.80
CA GLN A 43 -6.43 -7.95 4.21
C GLN A 43 -7.66 -7.32 3.55
N VAL A 44 -7.93 -7.61 2.27
CA VAL A 44 -9.17 -7.14 1.62
C VAL A 44 -10.38 -7.73 2.31
N LEU A 45 -10.42 -9.04 2.54
CA LEU A 45 -11.55 -9.71 3.17
C LEU A 45 -11.82 -9.18 4.59
N ASP A 46 -10.77 -9.07 5.41
CA ASP A 46 -10.85 -8.56 6.78
C ASP A 46 -11.38 -7.10 6.81
N LEU A 47 -10.95 -6.26 5.88
CA LEU A 47 -11.35 -4.85 5.82
C LEU A 47 -12.77 -4.68 5.25
N GLU A 48 -13.17 -5.51 4.28
CA GLU A 48 -14.53 -5.50 3.74
C GLU A 48 -15.56 -5.93 4.79
N GLU A 49 -15.22 -6.86 5.69
CA GLU A 49 -16.09 -7.28 6.80
C GLU A 49 -16.50 -6.10 7.70
N ILE A 50 -15.62 -5.11 7.84
CA ILE A 50 -15.88 -3.89 8.62
C ILE A 50 -16.31 -2.69 7.75
N GLY A 51 -16.70 -2.94 6.49
CA GLY A 51 -17.25 -1.93 5.59
C GLY A 51 -16.22 -1.07 4.85
N ILE A 52 -14.93 -1.40 4.92
CA ILE A 52 -13.87 -0.66 4.23
C ILE A 52 -13.60 -1.31 2.88
N LYS A 53 -13.97 -0.60 1.80
CA LYS A 53 -13.71 -1.05 0.45
C LYS A 53 -12.22 -0.93 0.12
N SER A 54 -11.57 -2.08 -0.04
CA SER A 54 -10.15 -2.19 -0.37
C SER A 54 -9.93 -2.81 -1.74
N LEU A 55 -8.84 -2.43 -2.42
CA LEU A 55 -8.49 -2.96 -3.73
C LEU A 55 -7.01 -3.36 -3.77
N THR A 56 -6.72 -4.59 -4.18
CA THR A 56 -5.33 -5.00 -4.45
C THR A 56 -4.87 -4.53 -5.83
N MET A 57 -3.75 -3.82 -5.92
CA MET A 57 -3.15 -3.46 -7.21
C MET A 57 -2.08 -4.50 -7.57
N ASN A 58 -2.54 -5.69 -7.93
CA ASN A 58 -1.69 -6.72 -8.50
C ASN A 58 -1.62 -6.54 -10.02
N GLY A 59 -0.48 -6.80 -10.65
CA GLY A 59 -0.24 -6.51 -12.09
C GLY A 59 -1.28 -7.10 -13.07
N SER A 60 -2.13 -8.04 -12.63
CA SER A 60 -3.25 -8.60 -13.38
C SER A 60 -4.58 -7.86 -13.23
N MET A 61 -4.78 -7.03 -12.21
CA MET A 61 -5.99 -6.24 -11.96
C MET A 61 -5.95 -4.88 -12.66
N SER A 62 -5.39 -4.88 -13.87
CA SER A 62 -5.19 -3.73 -14.75
C SER A 62 -6.43 -3.39 -15.57
N SER A 63 -7.65 -3.72 -15.13
CA SER A 63 -8.83 -3.35 -15.90
C SER A 63 -9.06 -1.84 -15.75
N SER A 64 -9.23 -1.16 -16.88
CA SER A 64 -9.63 0.26 -16.95
C SER A 64 -10.82 0.56 -16.03
N SER A 65 -11.77 -0.37 -15.93
CA SER A 65 -12.96 -0.29 -15.07
C SER A 65 -12.66 -0.10 -13.58
N SER A 66 -11.58 -0.69 -13.06
CA SER A 66 -11.23 -0.55 -11.64
C SER A 66 -10.71 0.85 -11.34
N ILE A 67 -9.91 1.44 -12.25
CA ILE A 67 -9.42 2.83 -12.13
C ILE A 67 -10.56 3.85 -12.21
N TRP A 68 -11.57 3.59 -13.04
CA TRP A 68 -12.75 4.46 -13.10
C TRP A 68 -13.50 4.49 -11.76
N LYS A 69 -13.67 3.34 -11.11
CA LYS A 69 -14.23 3.27 -9.75
C LYS A 69 -13.37 3.99 -8.70
N VAL A 70 -12.05 4.02 -8.88
CA VAL A 70 -11.17 4.83 -8.01
C VAL A 70 -11.46 6.32 -8.18
N LYS A 71 -11.62 6.81 -9.42
CA LYS A 71 -11.99 8.20 -9.68
C LYS A 71 -13.35 8.59 -9.10
N GLU A 72 -14.25 7.62 -8.96
CA GLU A 72 -15.57 7.80 -8.34
C GLU A 72 -15.54 7.76 -6.80
N GLY A 73 -14.37 7.57 -6.17
CA GLY A 73 -14.25 7.51 -4.71
C GLY A 73 -14.77 6.19 -4.11
N THR A 74 -14.81 5.11 -4.90
CA THR A 74 -15.40 3.83 -4.45
C THR A 74 -14.54 3.08 -3.45
N TYR A 75 -13.22 3.22 -3.51
CA TYR A 75 -12.27 2.50 -2.67
C TYR A 75 -11.54 3.46 -1.74
N GLN A 76 -11.42 3.07 -0.48
CA GLN A 76 -10.72 3.85 0.53
C GLN A 76 -9.26 3.40 0.67
N ASN A 77 -8.97 2.10 0.46
CA ASN A 77 -7.65 1.52 0.67
C ASN A 77 -7.13 0.80 -0.57
N PHE A 78 -5.89 1.11 -0.96
CA PHE A 78 -5.17 0.46 -2.05
C PHE A 78 -4.05 -0.39 -1.49
N ILE A 79 -4.16 -1.70 -1.64
CA ILE A 79 -3.16 -2.65 -1.14
C ILE A 79 -2.21 -3.02 -2.28
N VAL A 80 -0.91 -2.79 -2.10
CA VAL A 80 0.08 -2.87 -3.18
C VAL A 80 1.36 -3.57 -2.74
N GLN A 81 2.13 -4.06 -3.71
CA GLN A 81 3.52 -4.46 -3.49
C GLN A 81 4.47 -3.29 -3.81
N PRO A 82 5.63 -3.16 -3.14
CA PRO A 82 6.57 -2.05 -3.38
C PRO A 82 7.01 -1.91 -4.84
N LYS A 83 7.11 -3.04 -5.57
CA LYS A 83 7.51 -3.04 -6.98
C LYS A 83 6.64 -2.16 -7.87
N ILE A 84 5.38 -1.94 -7.47
CA ILE A 84 4.45 -1.11 -8.23
C ILE A 84 4.94 0.33 -8.38
N PHE A 85 5.86 0.81 -7.54
CA PHE A 85 6.34 2.18 -7.56
C PHE A 85 7.63 2.35 -8.39
N TRP A 86 8.59 1.42 -8.30
CA TRP A 86 9.91 1.60 -8.93
C TRP A 86 10.28 0.59 -10.03
N GLU A 87 9.68 -0.61 -10.07
CA GLU A 87 10.08 -1.63 -11.05
C GLU A 87 9.71 -1.20 -12.48
N GLN A 88 10.68 -1.17 -13.38
CA GLN A 88 10.48 -0.79 -14.78
C GLN A 88 9.74 -1.90 -15.54
N GLY A 89 8.92 -1.53 -16.53
CA GLY A 89 8.14 -2.49 -17.31
C GLY A 89 6.88 -3.03 -16.63
N VAL A 90 6.65 -2.73 -15.33
CA VAL A 90 5.37 -2.99 -14.66
C VAL A 90 4.35 -1.95 -15.12
N GLN A 91 3.68 -2.23 -16.24
CA GLN A 91 2.49 -1.51 -16.71
C GLN A 91 1.40 -1.65 -15.66
N ASN A 92 1.25 -0.63 -14.83
CA ASN A 92 0.17 -0.57 -13.87
C ASN A 92 -0.45 0.82 -13.90
N HIS A 93 -1.78 0.83 -14.02
CA HIS A 93 -2.55 2.06 -14.02
C HIS A 93 -2.53 2.77 -12.65
N PHE A 94 -2.03 2.10 -11.60
CA PHE A 94 -1.87 2.71 -10.29
C PHE A 94 -0.84 3.84 -10.32
N ARG A 95 0.30 3.68 -11.02
CA ARG A 95 1.27 4.78 -11.22
C ARG A 95 0.62 5.98 -11.90
N THR A 96 -0.16 5.75 -12.95
CA THR A 96 -0.90 6.84 -13.63
C THR A 96 -1.84 7.56 -12.67
N LEU A 97 -2.53 6.80 -11.82
CA LEU A 97 -3.40 7.35 -10.78
C LEU A 97 -2.62 8.11 -9.69
N LEU A 98 -1.47 7.61 -9.26
CA LEU A 98 -0.58 8.27 -8.31
C LEU A 98 -0.04 9.60 -8.82
N HIS A 99 0.03 9.81 -10.13
CA HIS A 99 0.40 11.10 -10.74
C HIS A 99 -0.80 12.03 -10.97
N ASN A 100 -2.03 11.61 -10.64
CA ASN A 100 -3.20 12.48 -10.72
C ASN A 100 -3.25 13.41 -9.49
N PRO A 101 -3.24 14.75 -9.67
CA PRO A 101 -3.20 15.68 -8.54
C PRO A 101 -4.41 15.61 -7.62
N GLU A 102 -5.61 15.34 -8.14
CA GLU A 102 -6.81 15.21 -7.31
C GLU A 102 -6.76 13.93 -6.47
N PHE A 103 -6.26 12.83 -7.04
CA PHE A 103 -6.04 11.60 -6.28
C PHE A 103 -4.98 11.81 -5.19
N GLN A 104 -3.86 12.45 -5.52
CA GLN A 104 -2.78 12.72 -4.55
C GLN A 104 -3.25 13.51 -3.33
N LYS A 105 -4.10 14.53 -3.54
CA LYS A 105 -4.67 15.33 -2.43
C LYS A 105 -5.50 14.51 -1.46
N CYS A 106 -6.05 13.38 -1.90
CA CYS A 106 -6.84 12.50 -1.06
C CYS A 106 -6.00 11.47 -0.30
N ILE A 107 -4.74 11.23 -0.70
CA ILE A 107 -3.86 10.29 -0.01
C ILE A 107 -3.41 10.92 1.31
N GLY A 108 -3.76 10.28 2.44
CA GLY A 108 -3.37 10.78 3.77
C GLY A 108 -2.44 9.84 4.54
N PHE A 109 -2.39 8.56 4.18
CA PHE A 109 -1.63 7.56 4.93
C PHE A 109 -0.95 6.54 4.02
N LEU A 110 0.31 6.25 4.34
CA LEU A 110 1.05 5.08 3.86
C LEU A 110 1.20 4.10 5.03
N LEU A 111 0.59 2.93 4.90
CA LEU A 111 0.68 1.83 5.85
C LEU A 111 1.63 0.79 5.30
N VAL A 112 2.60 0.33 6.08
CA VAL A 112 3.57 -0.69 5.65
C VAL A 112 3.42 -1.91 6.55
N ASP A 113 2.89 -2.98 5.99
CA ASP A 113 2.83 -4.28 6.64
C ASP A 113 4.16 -5.03 6.44
N GLU A 114 4.55 -5.82 7.44
CA GLU A 114 5.84 -6.52 7.46
C GLU A 114 7.04 -5.61 7.15
N ALA A 115 7.09 -4.44 7.79
CA ALA A 115 8.13 -3.41 7.57
C ALA A 115 9.57 -3.91 7.78
N HIS A 116 9.76 -5.02 8.51
CA HIS A 116 11.07 -5.68 8.62
C HIS A 116 11.64 -6.14 7.25
N ASN A 117 10.78 -6.32 6.24
CA ASN A 117 11.20 -6.65 4.87
C ASN A 117 12.00 -5.53 4.19
N ILE A 118 11.94 -4.29 4.71
CA ILE A 118 12.82 -3.20 4.26
C ILE A 118 14.28 -3.63 4.38
N ASP A 119 14.66 -4.21 5.52
CA ASP A 119 16.03 -4.67 5.74
C ASP A 119 16.25 -6.08 5.17
N HIS A 120 15.38 -7.04 5.52
CA HIS A 120 15.58 -8.45 5.16
C HIS A 120 15.49 -8.72 3.66
N TRP A 121 14.63 -8.02 2.93
CA TRP A 121 14.38 -8.28 1.51
C TRP A 121 14.86 -7.16 0.60
N GLY A 122 14.93 -5.92 1.11
CA GLY A 122 15.35 -4.75 0.35
C GLY A 122 16.86 -4.67 0.15
N HIS A 123 17.66 -5.23 1.06
CA HIS A 123 19.11 -5.13 1.04
C HIS A 123 19.81 -6.44 0.69
N SER A 124 21.04 -6.32 0.15
CA SER A 124 21.94 -7.44 -0.07
C SER A 124 22.54 -7.89 1.26
N HIS A 125 22.56 -9.20 1.50
CA HIS A 125 23.12 -9.82 2.70
C HIS A 125 24.13 -10.89 2.31
N ASP A 126 25.27 -10.94 3.01
CA ASP A 126 26.30 -11.97 2.85
C ASP A 126 26.77 -12.20 1.39
N GLY A 127 26.86 -11.11 0.62
CA GLY A 127 27.27 -11.14 -0.80
C GLY A 127 26.17 -11.60 -1.77
N SER A 128 25.00 -11.98 -1.26
CA SER A 128 23.81 -12.30 -2.08
C SER A 128 23.05 -11.02 -2.44
N PRO A 129 22.51 -10.91 -3.66
CA PRO A 129 21.70 -9.76 -4.06
C PRO A 129 20.39 -9.71 -3.24
N ALA A 130 19.85 -8.51 -3.06
CA ALA A 130 18.55 -8.29 -2.45
C ALA A 130 17.46 -9.13 -3.14
N PHE A 131 16.61 -9.79 -2.33
CA PHE A 131 15.53 -10.64 -2.84
C PHE A 131 14.41 -9.81 -3.50
N ARG A 132 14.04 -8.69 -2.89
CA ARG A 132 13.03 -7.75 -3.39
C ARG A 132 13.50 -6.31 -3.17
N PRO A 133 14.42 -5.80 -4.02
CA PRO A 133 15.09 -4.50 -3.81
C PRO A 133 14.12 -3.31 -3.69
N ALA A 134 12.93 -3.41 -4.28
CA ALA A 134 11.89 -2.37 -4.17
C ALA A 134 11.49 -2.03 -2.71
N TRP A 135 11.73 -2.93 -1.74
CA TRP A 135 11.49 -2.66 -0.32
C TRP A 135 12.42 -1.58 0.27
N ALA A 136 13.68 -1.50 -0.20
CA ALA A 136 14.64 -0.51 0.28
C ALA A 136 14.24 0.93 -0.09
N HIS A 137 13.45 1.08 -1.17
CA HIS A 137 13.02 2.39 -1.67
C HIS A 137 11.77 2.94 -0.96
N LEU A 138 11.15 2.21 -0.04
CA LEU A 138 9.93 2.68 0.64
C LEU A 138 10.11 4.00 1.41
N GLY A 139 11.32 4.35 1.83
CA GLY A 139 11.61 5.68 2.38
C GLY A 139 11.34 6.83 1.40
N GLU A 140 11.53 6.61 0.10
CA GLU A 140 11.26 7.58 -0.96
C GLU A 140 9.76 7.71 -1.27
N ALA A 141 8.96 6.70 -0.91
CA ALA A 141 7.51 6.72 -1.11
C ALA A 141 6.85 7.87 -0.36
N HIS A 142 7.33 8.14 0.86
CA HIS A 142 6.78 9.19 1.71
C HIS A 142 6.88 10.57 1.02
N SER A 143 8.07 10.94 0.52
CA SER A 143 8.26 12.22 -0.18
C SER A 143 7.53 12.29 -1.52
N THR A 144 7.38 11.15 -2.19
CA THR A 144 6.80 11.08 -3.54
C THR A 144 5.27 11.13 -3.52
N PHE A 145 4.62 10.52 -2.52
CA PHE A 145 3.17 10.32 -2.52
C PHE A 145 2.41 11.19 -1.52
N LEU A 146 3.05 11.61 -0.43
CA LEU A 146 2.42 12.44 0.61
C LEU A 146 2.85 13.92 0.52
N GLY A 147 3.77 14.25 -0.38
CA GLY A 147 4.29 15.61 -0.56
C GLY A 147 5.13 16.10 0.64
N PRO A 148 5.73 17.30 0.54
CA PRO A 148 6.36 17.94 1.68
C PRO A 148 5.27 18.45 2.62
N HIS A 149 5.09 17.77 3.76
CA HIS A 149 4.34 18.29 4.90
C HIS A 149 5.27 19.03 5.86
#